data_AF-A0A2T1M011-F1
#
_entry.id   AF-A0A2T1M011-F1
#
_cell.length_a   1.000
_cell.length_b   1.000
_cell.length_c   1.000
_cell.angle_alpha   90.00
_cell.angle_beta   90.00
_cell.angle_gamma   90.00
#
_symmetry.space_group_name_H-M   'P 1'
#
loop_
_entity.id
_entity.type
_entity.pdbx_description
1 polymer ?
#
loop_
_entity_poly.entity_id
_entity_poly.type
_entity_poly.pdbx_seq_one_letter_code
_entity_poly.pdbx_strand_id
1 'polypeptide(L)'
;YQQKLQRRKTETRYIREIIFGRRRTIRYYQISKKETPDLKGDDSWYIMTNLEGNIQKQVAPLYSLRNWIEYGFKQIKDELGWADFRVTDYTSIERWWEIVMSAYLLVSLQANYFQLESVCSSKNESTDLSTSQLSHHPLWEEGTTWKSALNNLRLILQPYTFYNLIQPWLEVFKIPKFRRCFLQLIEEMNHFLGFSTLCFSGRSPFHFLTG
;
A
#
# COMPACT_ATOMS: atom_id res chain seq x y z
N TYR A 1 -4.63 -20.24 19.71
CA TYR A 1 -4.91 -20.04 18.27
C TYR A 1 -3.60 -20.12 17.51
N GLN A 2 -3.63 -20.54 16.24
CA GLN A 2 -2.45 -20.55 15.39
C GLN A 2 -2.32 -19.21 14.68
N GLN A 3 -1.17 -18.56 14.83
CA GLN A 3 -0.85 -17.35 14.09
C GLN A 3 -0.06 -17.73 12.84
N LYS A 4 -0.70 -17.56 11.67
CA LYS A 4 -0.02 -17.70 10.38
C LYS A 4 0.79 -16.42 10.11
N LEU A 5 2.09 -16.56 9.91
CA LEU A 5 3.00 -15.45 9.56
C LEU A 5 3.41 -15.61 8.10
N GLN A 6 3.37 -14.54 7.31
CA GLN A 6 3.65 -14.60 5.85
C GLN A 6 5.07 -15.07 5.50
N ARG A 7 6.01 -15.13 6.45
CA ARG A 7 7.43 -15.51 6.23
C ARG A 7 8.06 -16.37 7.34
N ARG A 8 7.30 -16.80 8.35
CA ARG A 8 7.82 -17.57 9.50
C ARG A 8 6.96 -18.80 9.76
N LYS A 9 7.51 -19.78 10.49
CA LYS A 9 6.76 -20.93 10.99
C LYS A 9 5.53 -20.45 11.75
N THR A 10 4.42 -21.15 11.57
CA THR A 10 3.17 -20.91 12.29
C THR A 10 3.44 -21.00 13.79
N GLU A 11 3.19 -19.93 14.52
CA GLU A 11 3.37 -19.90 15.97
C GLU A 11 2.05 -20.25 16.66
N THR A 12 2.10 -21.14 17.65
CA THR A 12 0.91 -21.46 18.45
C THR A 12 0.86 -20.55 19.68
N ARG A 13 -0.17 -19.71 19.80
CA ARG A 13 -0.35 -18.80 20.95
C ARG A 13 -1.57 -19.14 21.76
N TYR A 14 -1.52 -18.93 23.07
CA TYR A 14 -2.63 -19.23 23.98
C TYR A 14 -3.42 -17.96 24.26
N ILE A 15 -4.75 -18.07 24.26
CA ILE A 15 -5.67 -16.97 24.56
C ILE A 15 -6.63 -17.39 25.65
N ARG A 16 -6.78 -16.56 26.68
CA ARG A 16 -7.78 -16.74 27.74
C ARG A 16 -8.57 -15.45 27.96
N GLU A 17 -9.86 -15.59 28.26
CA GLU A 17 -10.69 -14.48 28.71
C GLU A 17 -10.50 -14.28 30.21
N ILE A 18 -10.35 -13.03 30.64
CA ILE A 18 -10.29 -12.66 32.05
C ILE A 18 -11.67 -12.12 32.43
N ILE A 19 -12.34 -12.81 33.36
CA ILE A 19 -13.67 -12.45 33.84
C ILE A 19 -13.58 -11.93 35.27
N PHE A 20 -13.90 -10.65 35.46
CA PHE A 20 -13.97 -10.04 36.78
C PHE A 20 -15.38 -10.19 37.37
N GLY A 21 -15.60 -11.30 38.09
CA GLY A 21 -16.86 -11.61 38.77
C GLY A 21 -17.98 -12.05 37.81
N ARG A 22 -18.54 -11.11 37.03
CA ARG A 22 -19.56 -11.39 36.00
C ARG A 22 -19.07 -10.91 34.64
N ARG A 23 -19.47 -11.63 33.59
CA ARG A 23 -19.15 -11.24 32.21
C ARG A 23 -19.81 -9.91 31.88
N ARG A 24 -19.02 -8.94 31.39
CA ARG A 24 -19.48 -7.60 31.03
C ARG A 24 -19.49 -7.44 29.50
N THR A 25 -20.04 -6.31 29.04
CA THR A 25 -19.97 -5.87 27.64
C THR A 25 -18.52 -5.67 27.20
N ILE A 26 -17.71 -5.03 28.04
CA ILE A 26 -16.26 -4.94 27.87
C ILE A 26 -15.62 -6.24 28.36
N ARG A 27 -14.90 -6.90 27.46
CA ARG A 27 -14.20 -8.17 27.71
C ARG A 27 -12.70 -7.96 27.70
N TYR A 28 -12.01 -8.76 28.51
CA TYR A 28 -10.57 -8.70 28.67
C TYR A 28 -9.98 -10.03 28.22
N TYR A 29 -8.93 -9.97 27.42
CA TYR A 29 -8.23 -11.14 26.92
C TYR A 29 -6.75 -11.03 27.26
N GLN A 30 -6.16 -12.17 27.60
CA GLN A 30 -4.72 -12.34 27.71
C GLN A 30 -4.26 -13.27 26.60
N ILE A 31 -3.22 -12.85 25.87
CA ILE A 31 -2.58 -13.62 24.81
C ILE A 31 -1.12 -13.87 25.16
N SER A 32 -0.66 -15.12 25.14
CA SER A 32 0.75 -15.44 25.37
C SER A 32 1.63 -14.96 24.20
N LYS A 33 2.78 -14.36 24.52
CA LYS A 33 3.78 -14.00 23.50
C LYS A 33 4.58 -15.22 22.99
N LYS A 34 4.71 -16.25 23.83
CA LYS A 34 5.44 -17.50 23.56
C LYS A 34 4.49 -18.66 23.25
N GLU A 35 5.05 -19.74 22.71
CA GLU A 35 4.36 -21.02 22.48
C GLU A 35 4.09 -21.83 23.76
N THR A 36 4.38 -21.24 24.91
CA THR A 36 4.02 -21.79 26.21
C THR A 36 2.90 -20.94 26.82
N PRO A 37 1.92 -21.58 27.49
CA PRO A 37 0.90 -20.86 28.23
C PRO A 37 1.56 -20.10 29.38
N ASP A 38 1.39 -18.79 29.40
CA ASP A 38 1.89 -17.92 30.46
C ASP A 38 0.80 -17.71 31.52
N LEU A 39 0.93 -18.46 32.62
CA LEU A 39 -0.04 -18.42 33.72
C LEU A 39 0.15 -17.18 34.61
N LYS A 40 1.38 -16.69 34.75
CA LYS A 40 1.76 -15.56 35.59
C LYS A 40 1.49 -14.22 34.92
N GLY A 41 1.56 -14.18 33.59
CA GLY A 41 1.17 -13.02 32.80
C GLY A 41 2.31 -12.05 32.49
N ASP A 42 3.54 -12.38 32.85
CA ASP A 42 4.74 -11.56 32.63
C ASP A 42 5.09 -11.42 31.14
N ASP A 43 4.78 -12.46 30.35
CA ASP A 43 5.08 -12.57 28.91
C ASP A 43 3.79 -12.63 28.08
N SER A 44 2.82 -11.78 28.41
CA SER A 44 1.52 -11.76 27.77
C SER A 44 1.11 -10.36 27.26
N TRP A 45 0.28 -10.32 26.22
CA TRP A 45 -0.47 -9.12 25.85
C TRP A 45 -1.83 -9.14 26.51
N TYR A 46 -2.26 -7.98 26.98
CA TYR A 46 -3.60 -7.76 27.53
C TYR A 46 -4.39 -6.89 26.55
N ILE A 47 -5.59 -7.36 26.21
CA ILE A 47 -6.46 -6.73 25.22
C ILE A 47 -7.81 -6.48 25.87
N MET A 48 -8.33 -5.27 25.68
CA MET A 48 -9.69 -4.89 26.03
C MET A 48 -10.50 -4.75 24.73
N THR A 49 -11.73 -5.26 24.72
CA THR A 49 -12.62 -5.16 23.55
C THR A 49 -14.08 -5.04 23.96
N ASN A 50 -14.85 -4.29 23.18
CA ASN A 50 -16.31 -4.17 23.27
C ASN A 50 -17.03 -5.02 22.20
N LEU A 51 -16.33 -5.89 21.48
CA LEU A 51 -16.93 -6.73 20.45
C LEU A 51 -17.88 -7.77 21.05
N GLU A 52 -19.03 -7.94 20.40
CA GLU A 52 -20.09 -8.86 20.83
C GLU A 52 -19.99 -10.23 20.12
N GLY A 53 -20.69 -11.24 20.64
CA GLY A 53 -20.72 -12.59 20.06
C GLY A 53 -19.54 -13.49 20.45
N ASN A 54 -19.32 -14.56 19.68
CA ASN A 54 -18.25 -15.54 19.91
C ASN A 54 -16.94 -15.10 19.24
N ILE A 55 -16.25 -14.17 19.90
CA ILE A 55 -15.06 -13.48 19.35
C ILE A 55 -13.73 -14.13 19.73
N GLN A 56 -13.71 -15.15 20.57
CA GLN A 56 -12.45 -15.67 21.15
C GLN A 56 -11.43 -16.10 20.08
N LYS A 57 -11.90 -16.62 18.94
CA LYS A 57 -11.04 -16.97 17.80
C LYS A 57 -10.65 -15.77 16.92
N GLN A 58 -11.37 -14.65 17.01
CA GLN A 58 -11.21 -13.46 16.16
C GLN A 58 -10.41 -12.34 16.84
N VAL A 59 -10.45 -12.23 18.17
CA VAL A 59 -9.73 -11.18 18.94
C VAL A 59 -8.26 -11.12 18.56
N ALA A 60 -7.64 -12.29 18.50
CA ALA A 60 -6.23 -12.43 18.18
C ALA A 60 -5.86 -12.02 16.74
N PRO A 61 -6.52 -12.57 15.68
CA PRO A 61 -6.36 -12.07 14.32
C PRO A 61 -6.60 -10.56 14.18
N LEU A 62 -7.69 -10.03 14.75
CA LEU A 62 -8.02 -8.61 14.68
C LEU A 62 -6.96 -7.74 15.35
N TYR A 63 -6.50 -8.13 16.54
CA TYR A 63 -5.43 -7.41 17.23
C TYR A 63 -4.12 -7.45 16.44
N SER A 64 -3.82 -8.57 15.77
CA SER A 64 -2.63 -8.69 14.93
C SER A 64 -2.64 -7.75 13.72
N LEU A 65 -3.82 -7.27 13.29
CA LEU A 65 -3.93 -6.31 12.19
C LEU A 65 -3.26 -4.97 12.51
N ARG A 66 -3.07 -4.63 13.80
CA ARG A 66 -2.31 -3.44 14.22
C ARG A 66 -0.90 -3.42 13.63
N ASN A 67 -0.28 -4.57 13.41
CA ASN A 67 1.06 -4.63 12.82
C ASN A 67 1.07 -4.07 11.39
N TRP A 68 -0.03 -4.16 10.63
CA TRP A 68 -0.13 -3.55 9.30
C TRP A 68 -0.01 -2.03 9.34
N ILE A 69 -0.51 -1.39 10.41
CA ILE A 69 -0.36 0.05 10.61
C ILE A 69 1.13 0.40 10.79
N GLU A 70 1.86 -0.39 11.58
CA GLU A 70 3.31 -0.20 11.77
C GLU A 70 4.10 -0.39 10.46
N TYR A 71 3.76 -1.44 9.69
CA TYR A 71 4.36 -1.65 8.36
C TYR A 71 4.05 -0.48 7.41
N GLY A 72 2.82 0.03 7.41
CA GLY A 72 2.41 1.17 6.61
C GLY A 72 3.17 2.44 6.97
N PHE A 73 3.31 2.74 8.27
CA PHE A 73 4.12 3.88 8.72
C PHE A 73 5.59 3.75 8.32
N LYS A 74 6.15 2.54 8.37
CA LYS A 74 7.51 2.30 7.90
C LYS A 74 7.66 2.58 6.41
N GLN A 75 6.72 2.10 5.60
CA GLN A 75 6.69 2.38 4.16
C GLN A 75 6.59 3.88 3.85
N ILE A 76 5.67 4.59 4.53
CA ILE A 76 5.48 6.03 4.37
C ILE A 76 6.77 6.80 4.71
N LYS A 77 7.44 6.42 5.80
CA LYS A 77 8.67 7.06 6.24
C LYS A 77 9.84 6.79 5.29
N ASP A 78 10.05 5.53 4.91
CA ASP A 78 11.24 5.11 4.18
C ASP A 78 11.13 5.40 2.67
N GLU A 79 9.91 5.36 2.10
CA GLU A 79 9.72 5.37 0.65
C GLU A 79 8.98 6.61 0.13
N LEU A 80 8.05 7.20 0.91
CA LEU A 80 7.30 8.39 0.49
C LEU A 80 7.87 9.69 1.06
N GLY A 81 9.00 9.61 1.77
CA GLY A 81 9.74 10.76 2.23
C GLY A 81 9.02 11.61 3.28
N TRP A 82 8.13 10.99 4.08
CA TRP A 82 7.39 11.68 5.14
C TRP A 82 8.30 12.54 6.05
N ALA A 83 9.52 12.06 6.33
CA ALA A 83 10.49 12.73 7.19
C ALA A 83 11.58 13.52 6.41
N ASP A 84 11.53 13.54 5.08
CA ASP A 84 12.59 14.14 4.26
C ASP A 84 12.49 15.67 4.25
N PHE A 85 11.28 16.22 4.36
CA PHE A 85 11.03 17.65 4.42
C PHE A 85 10.76 18.12 5.85
N ARG A 86 11.51 19.13 6.31
CA ARG A 86 11.31 19.75 7.63
C ARG A 86 10.24 20.83 7.56
N VAL A 87 8.98 20.43 7.55
CA VAL A 87 7.83 21.34 7.66
C VAL A 87 7.52 21.58 9.14
N THR A 88 7.44 22.85 9.56
CA THR A 88 7.22 23.23 10.97
C THR A 88 5.87 23.90 11.22
N ASP A 89 5.30 24.54 10.20
CA ASP A 89 3.98 25.14 10.26
C ASP A 89 2.88 24.08 10.25
N TYR A 90 1.88 24.21 11.11
CA TYR A 90 0.85 23.18 11.31
C TYR A 90 -0.01 22.96 10.07
N THR A 91 -0.46 24.04 9.42
CA THR A 91 -1.26 23.95 8.18
C THR A 91 -0.48 23.26 7.06
N SER A 92 0.81 23.55 6.97
CA SER A 92 1.70 22.91 6.01
C SER A 92 1.95 21.43 6.33
N ILE A 93 2.04 21.06 7.61
CA ILE A 93 2.14 19.67 8.08
C ILE A 93 0.89 18.88 7.69
N GLU A 94 -0.31 19.45 7.92
CA GLU A 94 -1.58 18.78 7.56
C GLU A 94 -1.65 18.51 6.06
N ARG A 95 -1.37 19.51 5.23
CA ARG A 95 -1.36 19.35 3.76
C ARG A 95 -0.34 18.31 3.30
N TRP A 96 0.86 18.33 3.89
CA TRP A 96 1.88 17.33 3.60
C TRP A 96 1.40 15.92 3.95
N TRP A 97 0.76 15.76 5.11
CA TRP A 97 0.16 14.50 5.52
C TRP A 97 -0.93 14.01 4.59
N GLU A 98 -1.83 14.88 4.15
CA GLU A 98 -2.89 14.54 3.19
C GLU A 98 -2.31 14.03 1.86
N ILE A 99 -1.27 14.71 1.34
CA ILE A 99 -0.58 14.31 0.11
C ILE A 99 0.08 12.94 0.28
N VAL A 100 0.85 12.76 1.36
CA VAL A 100 1.55 11.50 1.63
C VAL A 100 0.58 10.34 1.82
N MET A 101 -0.52 10.55 2.55
CA MET A 101 -1.53 9.52 2.77
C MET A 101 -2.34 9.20 1.50
N SER A 102 -2.58 10.20 0.65
CA SER A 102 -3.22 10.01 -0.65
C SER A 102 -2.33 9.21 -1.60
N ALA A 103 -1.02 9.50 -1.63
CA ALA A 103 -0.04 8.70 -2.37
C ALA A 103 0.03 7.26 -1.83
N TYR A 104 0.05 7.08 -0.50
CA TYR A 104 0.03 5.76 0.12
C TYR A 104 -1.22 4.95 -0.26
N LEU A 105 -2.39 5.60 -0.24
CA LEU A 105 -3.65 4.98 -0.64
C LEU A 105 -3.62 4.56 -2.12
N LEU A 106 -3.19 5.44 -3.01
CA LEU A 106 -3.06 5.15 -4.45
C LEU A 106 -2.19 3.92 -4.70
N VAL A 107 -1.01 3.87 -4.08
CA VAL A 107 -0.08 2.73 -4.21
C VAL A 107 -0.70 1.46 -3.64
N SER A 108 -1.42 1.55 -2.52
CA SER A 108 -2.06 0.39 -1.89
C SER A 108 -3.19 -0.19 -2.75
N LEU A 109 -3.99 0.66 -3.38
CA LEU A 109 -5.02 0.26 -4.34
C LEU A 109 -4.38 -0.41 -5.57
N GLN A 110 -3.29 0.17 -6.08
CA GLN A 110 -2.59 -0.38 -7.23
C GLN A 110 -1.87 -1.70 -6.92
N ALA A 111 -1.34 -1.87 -5.70
CA ALA A 111 -0.75 -3.14 -5.27
C ALA A 111 -1.80 -4.27 -5.25
N ASN A 112 -3.03 -3.96 -4.83
CA ASN A 112 -4.15 -4.91 -4.91
C ASN A 112 -4.55 -5.21 -6.37
N TYR A 113 -4.51 -4.21 -7.26
CA TYR A 113 -4.74 -4.42 -8.70
C TYR A 113 -3.74 -5.42 -9.28
N PHE A 114 -2.43 -5.20 -9.09
CA PHE A 114 -1.40 -6.09 -9.62
C PHE A 114 -1.50 -7.51 -9.03
N GLN A 115 -1.91 -7.63 -7.76
CA GLN A 115 -2.24 -8.93 -7.17
C GLN A 115 -3.38 -9.63 -7.90
N LEU A 116 -4.49 -8.93 -8.17
CA LEU A 116 -5.65 -9.50 -8.83
C LEU A 116 -5.35 -9.87 -10.29
N GLU A 117 -4.64 -9.02 -11.01
CA GLU A 117 -4.19 -9.27 -12.38
C GLU A 117 -3.33 -10.54 -12.47
N SER A 118 -2.35 -10.71 -11.58
CA SER A 118 -1.52 -11.92 -11.53
C SER A 118 -2.32 -13.21 -11.33
N VAL A 119 -3.45 -13.13 -10.61
CA VAL A 119 -4.33 -14.29 -10.35
C VAL A 119 -5.25 -14.53 -11.54
N CYS A 120 -5.76 -13.48 -12.18
CA CYS A 120 -6.67 -13.58 -13.32
C CYS A 120 -5.97 -14.02 -14.63
N SER A 121 -4.72 -13.57 -14.87
CA SER A 121 -3.91 -13.99 -16.01
C SER A 121 -3.60 -15.49 -16.02
N SER A 122 -3.74 -16.17 -14.88
CA SER A 122 -3.63 -17.63 -14.78
C SER A 122 -4.89 -18.40 -15.25
N LYS A 123 -6.00 -17.70 -15.55
CA LYS A 123 -7.29 -18.33 -15.86
C LYS A 123 -7.95 -17.94 -17.18
N ASN A 124 -7.62 -16.82 -17.84
CA ASN A 124 -8.15 -16.46 -19.18
C ASN A 124 -7.25 -15.43 -19.91
N GLU A 125 -7.08 -15.57 -21.23
CA GLU A 125 -6.28 -14.73 -22.15
C GLU A 125 -6.95 -13.39 -22.54
N SER A 126 -7.51 -12.64 -21.58
CA SER A 126 -8.00 -11.29 -21.86
C SER A 126 -7.24 -10.27 -21.03
N THR A 127 -5.93 -10.19 -21.26
CA THR A 127 -5.06 -9.20 -20.63
C THR A 127 -5.25 -7.85 -21.33
N ASP A 128 -5.51 -6.80 -20.55
CA ASP A 128 -5.49 -5.42 -21.03
C ASP A 128 -4.14 -5.12 -21.69
N LEU A 129 -4.16 -4.70 -22.95
CA LEU A 129 -2.99 -4.59 -23.84
C LEU A 129 -1.89 -3.63 -23.33
N SER A 130 -2.21 -2.75 -22.37
CA SER A 130 -1.30 -1.71 -21.87
C SER A 130 -0.35 -2.18 -20.77
N THR A 131 -0.76 -3.09 -19.88
CA THR A 131 0.14 -3.59 -18.82
C THR A 131 1.21 -4.52 -19.38
N SER A 132 0.90 -5.29 -20.43
CA SER A 132 1.86 -6.21 -21.06
C SER A 132 3.06 -5.48 -21.67
N GLN A 133 2.83 -4.34 -22.35
CA GLN A 133 3.92 -3.53 -22.92
C GLN A 133 4.78 -2.86 -21.85
N LEU A 134 4.17 -2.34 -20.79
CA LEU A 134 4.89 -1.69 -19.68
C LEU A 134 5.75 -2.68 -18.89
N SER A 135 5.30 -3.93 -18.79
CA SER A 135 6.04 -5.00 -18.10
C SER A 135 7.35 -5.38 -18.78
N HIS A 136 7.55 -5.03 -20.06
CA HIS A 136 8.83 -5.22 -20.75
C HIS A 136 9.91 -4.23 -20.31
N HIS A 137 9.58 -3.22 -19.50
CA HIS A 137 10.58 -2.30 -18.98
C HIS A 137 11.61 -3.05 -18.11
N PRO A 138 12.93 -2.86 -18.30
CA PRO A 138 13.95 -3.68 -17.63
C PRO A 138 13.98 -3.54 -16.09
N LEU A 139 13.43 -2.43 -15.56
CA LEU A 139 13.30 -2.19 -14.12
C LEU A 139 11.90 -2.51 -13.58
N TRP A 140 11.02 -3.09 -14.40
CA TRP A 140 9.70 -3.49 -13.96
C TRP A 140 9.80 -4.64 -12.96
N GLU A 141 9.07 -4.54 -11.85
CA GLU A 141 9.01 -5.60 -10.84
C GLU A 141 7.69 -6.36 -10.98
N GLU A 142 7.75 -7.65 -11.33
CA GLU A 142 6.57 -8.54 -11.38
C GLU A 142 5.99 -8.89 -10.00
N GLY A 143 6.59 -8.38 -8.92
CA GLY A 143 6.17 -8.65 -7.56
C GLY A 143 4.77 -8.10 -7.24
N THR A 144 4.07 -8.78 -6.35
CA THR A 144 2.75 -8.37 -5.83
C THR A 144 2.83 -7.52 -4.56
N THR A 145 4.02 -7.07 -4.19
CA THR A 145 4.22 -6.31 -2.95
C THR A 145 3.85 -4.84 -3.12
N TRP A 146 3.60 -4.15 -2.01
CA TRP A 146 3.40 -2.70 -2.03
C TRP A 146 4.62 -1.95 -2.62
N LYS A 147 5.85 -2.44 -2.36
CA LYS A 147 7.08 -1.81 -2.87
C LYS A 147 7.23 -1.96 -4.38
N SER A 148 6.95 -3.15 -4.92
CA SER A 148 6.97 -3.37 -6.37
C SER A 148 5.91 -2.55 -7.08
N ALA A 149 4.72 -2.43 -6.50
CA ALA A 149 3.68 -1.53 -7.00
C ALA A 149 4.14 -0.07 -7.02
N LEU A 150 4.79 0.41 -5.94
CA LEU A 150 5.37 1.76 -5.90
C LEU A 150 6.44 1.96 -6.99
N ASN A 151 7.33 0.99 -7.17
CA ASN A 151 8.37 1.07 -8.20
C ASN A 151 7.76 1.18 -9.59
N ASN A 152 6.81 0.31 -9.93
CA ASN A 152 6.16 0.31 -11.23
C ASN A 152 5.40 1.63 -11.47
N LEU A 153 4.72 2.15 -10.45
CA LEU A 153 4.10 3.49 -10.53
C LEU A 153 5.13 4.59 -10.76
N ARG A 154 6.29 4.56 -10.08
CA ARG A 154 7.39 5.52 -10.32
C ARG A 154 7.87 5.47 -11.77
N LEU A 155 8.00 4.28 -12.36
CA LEU A 155 8.40 4.12 -13.77
C LEU A 155 7.38 4.75 -14.71
N ILE A 156 6.07 4.56 -14.45
CA ILE A 156 5.00 5.15 -15.26
C ILE A 156 5.00 6.69 -15.15
N LEU A 157 5.29 7.23 -13.96
CA LEU A 157 5.39 8.68 -13.72
C LEU A 157 6.70 9.31 -14.24
N GLN A 158 7.70 8.50 -14.55
CA GLN A 158 9.06 8.96 -14.82
C GLN A 158 9.15 9.86 -16.07
N PRO A 159 8.50 9.55 -17.22
CA PRO A 159 8.52 10.42 -18.39
C PRO A 159 7.99 11.83 -18.12
N TYR A 160 6.90 11.93 -17.36
CA TYR A 160 6.32 13.22 -16.96
C TYR A 160 7.27 14.00 -16.04
N THR A 161 7.86 13.31 -15.07
CA THR A 161 8.85 13.91 -14.15
C THR A 161 10.05 14.47 -14.90
N PHE A 162 10.60 13.71 -15.84
CA PHE A 162 11.73 14.14 -16.67
C PHE A 162 11.37 15.30 -17.60
N TYR A 163 10.17 15.29 -18.19
CA TYR A 163 9.71 16.43 -18.98
C TYR A 163 9.70 17.72 -18.16
N ASN A 164 9.15 17.70 -16.95
CA ASN A 164 9.11 18.87 -16.07
C ASN A 164 10.51 19.36 -15.67
N LEU A 165 11.46 18.45 -15.43
CA LEU A 165 12.84 18.81 -15.10
C LEU A 165 13.60 19.45 -16.27
N ILE A 166 13.32 19.01 -17.50
CA ILE A 166 13.99 19.52 -18.70
C ILE A 166 13.29 20.76 -19.27
N GLN A 167 12.01 20.98 -18.95
CA GLN A 167 11.21 22.10 -19.46
C GLN A 167 11.91 23.47 -19.38
N PRO A 168 12.56 23.89 -18.27
CA PRO A 168 13.27 25.17 -18.21
C PRO A 168 14.37 25.32 -19.27
N TRP A 169 15.05 24.22 -19.62
CA TRP A 169 16.08 24.21 -20.65
C TRP A 169 15.50 24.29 -22.07
N LEU A 170 14.28 23.78 -22.28
CA LEU A 170 13.58 23.88 -23.56
C LEU A 170 13.06 25.30 -23.85
N GLU A 171 12.89 26.12 -22.82
CA GLU A 171 12.62 27.56 -22.97
C GLU A 171 13.86 28.31 -23.47
N VAL A 172 15.05 27.93 -22.98
CA VAL A 172 16.34 28.50 -23.41
C VAL A 172 16.71 28.02 -24.82
N PHE A 173 16.65 26.70 -25.04
CA PHE A 173 16.97 26.06 -26.31
C PHE A 173 15.68 25.56 -26.97
N LYS A 174 15.18 26.31 -27.95
CA LYS A 174 13.93 25.99 -28.66
C LYS A 174 14.10 24.75 -29.56
N ILE A 175 13.93 23.57 -28.99
CA ILE A 175 13.98 22.28 -29.71
C ILE A 175 12.57 21.65 -29.70
N PRO A 176 11.68 22.06 -30.64
CA PRO A 176 10.27 21.65 -30.62
C PRO A 176 10.06 20.14 -30.81
N LYS A 177 10.98 19.46 -31.50
CA LYS A 177 10.94 18.00 -31.66
C LYS A 177 11.07 17.26 -30.34
N PHE A 178 11.95 17.76 -29.45
CA PHE A 178 12.19 17.13 -28.15
C PHE A 178 10.94 17.21 -27.27
N ARG A 179 10.28 18.38 -27.23
CA ARG A 179 8.98 18.54 -26.58
C ARG A 179 7.95 17.53 -27.09
N ARG A 180 7.83 17.39 -28.43
CA ARG A 180 6.88 16.46 -29.05
C ARG A 180 7.15 15.00 -28.67
N CYS A 181 8.42 14.56 -28.64
CA CYS A 181 8.76 13.20 -28.26
C CYS A 181 8.39 12.89 -26.80
N PHE A 182 8.62 13.83 -25.87
CA PHE A 182 8.20 13.65 -24.48
C PHE A 182 6.69 13.58 -24.32
N LEU A 183 5.95 14.44 -25.03
CA LEU A 183 4.50 14.42 -25.01
C LEU A 183 3.93 13.10 -25.54
N GLN A 184 4.52 12.54 -26.61
CA GLN A 184 4.15 11.22 -27.13
C GLN A 184 4.40 10.12 -26.10
N LEU A 185 5.58 10.13 -25.44
CA LEU A 185 5.88 9.15 -24.40
C LEU A 185 4.93 9.25 -23.20
N ILE A 186 4.53 10.47 -22.81
CA ILE A 186 3.55 10.71 -21.74
C ILE A 186 2.16 10.20 -22.15
N GLU A 187 1.77 10.37 -23.42
CA GLU A 187 0.52 9.83 -23.97
C GLU A 187 0.48 8.29 -23.88
N GLU A 188 1.59 7.63 -24.21
CA GLU A 188 1.72 6.17 -24.01
C GLU A 188 1.55 5.76 -22.54
N MET A 189 2.11 6.53 -21.60
CA MET A 189 1.92 6.25 -20.17
C MET A 189 0.48 6.48 -19.70
N ASN A 190 -0.24 7.43 -20.30
CA ASN A 190 -1.65 7.69 -19.96
C ASN A 190 -2.58 6.53 -20.35
N HIS A 191 -2.18 5.64 -21.27
CA HIS A 191 -2.93 4.43 -21.61
C HIS A 191 -2.88 3.35 -20.52
N PHE A 192 -2.08 3.54 -19.48
CA PHE A 192 -2.09 2.65 -18.32
C PHE A 192 -3.44 2.69 -17.59
N LEU A 193 -4.13 1.55 -17.54
CA LEU A 193 -5.39 1.40 -16.82
C LEU A 193 -5.11 0.74 -15.46
N GLY A 194 -4.88 1.56 -14.44
CA GLY A 194 -4.70 1.05 -13.07
C GLY A 194 -6.03 0.71 -12.37
N PHE A 195 -6.02 0.62 -11.03
CA PHE A 195 -7.16 0.16 -10.22
C PHE A 195 -8.50 0.89 -10.48
N SER A 196 -8.51 2.13 -10.98
CA SER A 196 -9.73 2.92 -11.21
C SER A 196 -10.69 2.30 -12.23
N THR A 197 -10.22 1.56 -13.23
CA THR A 197 -11.07 0.98 -14.28
C THR A 197 -11.93 -0.18 -13.81
N LEU A 198 -11.58 -0.85 -12.71
CA LEU A 198 -12.41 -1.91 -12.11
C LEU A 198 -13.60 -1.36 -11.31
N CYS A 199 -13.53 -0.10 -10.83
CA CYS A 199 -14.57 0.50 -10.00
C CYS A 199 -15.34 1.65 -10.67
N PHE A 200 -14.73 2.34 -11.65
CA PHE A 200 -15.33 3.50 -12.32
C PHE A 200 -15.17 3.37 -13.84
N SER A 201 -16.24 3.72 -14.55
CA SER A 201 -16.36 3.63 -16.01
C SER A 201 -15.20 4.31 -16.76
N GLY A 202 -14.20 3.51 -17.14
CA GLY A 202 -13.40 3.65 -18.36
C GLY A 202 -12.41 4.81 -18.46
N ARG A 203 -12.00 5.48 -17.37
CA ARG A 203 -10.93 6.49 -17.43
C ARG A 203 -9.66 6.03 -16.72
N SER A 204 -8.53 6.27 -17.38
CA SER A 204 -7.19 6.07 -16.83
C SER A 204 -7.03 6.82 -15.50
N PRO A 205 -6.40 6.20 -14.48
CA PRO A 205 -6.10 6.85 -13.21
C PRO A 205 -5.08 7.98 -13.36
N PHE A 206 -4.33 8.01 -14.46
CA PHE A 206 -3.35 9.04 -14.75
C PHE A 206 -3.80 9.83 -15.97
N HIS A 207 -4.07 11.12 -15.76
CA HIS A 207 -4.27 12.06 -16.84
C HIS A 207 -3.29 13.20 -16.66
N PHE A 208 -2.06 13.04 -17.14
CA PHE A 208 -1.08 14.11 -17.12
C PHE A 208 -1.56 15.24 -18.04
N LEU A 209 -1.83 16.41 -17.47
CA LEU A 209 -2.20 17.59 -18.26
C LEU A 209 -0.97 18.05 -19.05
N THR A 210 -1.12 18.14 -20.36
CA THR A 210 -0.12 18.69 -21.27
C THR A 210 -0.38 20.19 -21.43
N GLY A 211 0.39 21.02 -20.71
CA GLY A 211 0.49 22.46 -20.92
C GLY A 211 1.47 22.82 -22.04
#